data_AF-A0A958M9Y0-F1
#
_entry.id   AF-A0A958M9Y0-F1
#
_cell.length_a   1.000
_cell.length_b   1.000
_cell.length_c   1.000
_cell.angle_alpha   90.00
_cell.angle_beta   90.00
_cell.angle_gamma   90.00
#
_symmetry.space_group_name_H-M   'P 1'
#
loop_
_entity.id
_entity.type
_entity.pdbx_description
1 polymer ?
#
loop_
_entity_poly.entity_id
_entity_poly.type
_entity_poly.pdbx_seq_one_letter_code
_entity_poly.pdbx_strand_id
1 'polypeptide(L)'
;MEQTLLPGVKKGKFAISKKERAMNPSSKLKPNLFMIITLILIGGGLLLVQFFSETGIIEKKSAWFVMFAVYLHATLENGFLLLKTGNKGFLAPAMLYLVVSAIGLSLLLEQQSYIDVLMILALFLALGVIYVSFIGKQTRIRSRFILEMAAQRVAETDAGFTPRPYPAGKLSYSREELAAFTGFMMKHLIAMRYREANGTYLVVEAGGLRFARFFKPDFSKVTHVQFDDAGAVSVNISRKDYQQYRDTFNFDQLCQALGNLFIV
;
A
#
# COMPACT_ATOMS: atom_id res chain seq x y z
N MET A 1 51.78 -5.65 6.90
CA MET A 1 51.04 -6.83 7.41
C MET A 1 49.89 -7.09 6.44
N GLU A 2 50.17 -7.92 5.44
CA GLU A 2 49.20 -8.44 4.47
C GLU A 2 48.22 -9.40 5.18
N GLN A 3 46.92 -9.18 5.00
CA GLN A 3 45.91 -10.18 5.31
C GLN A 3 45.79 -11.15 4.13
N THR A 4 46.10 -12.40 4.42
CA THR A 4 46.02 -13.56 3.54
C THR A 4 44.55 -13.90 3.29
N LEU A 5 44.09 -13.70 2.04
CA LEU A 5 42.77 -14.14 1.58
C LEU A 5 42.79 -15.66 1.30
N LEU A 6 41.76 -16.36 1.78
CA LEU A 6 41.53 -17.79 1.56
C LEU A 6 41.48 -18.13 0.06
N PRO A 7 42.16 -19.20 -0.40
CA PRO A 7 42.09 -19.65 -1.78
C PRO A 7 40.80 -20.45 -2.01
N GLY A 8 39.93 -20.00 -2.91
CA GLY A 8 38.82 -20.84 -3.38
C GLY A 8 37.55 -20.16 -3.90
N VAL A 9 37.32 -18.87 -3.64
CA VAL A 9 36.10 -18.19 -4.13
C VAL A 9 36.32 -17.69 -5.56
N LYS A 10 36.01 -18.54 -6.55
CA LYS A 10 35.86 -18.10 -7.94
C LYS A 10 34.80 -17.00 -7.99
N LYS A 11 35.19 -15.80 -8.47
CA LYS A 11 34.25 -14.74 -8.87
C LYS A 11 33.37 -15.24 -10.01
N GLY A 12 32.28 -15.92 -9.67
CA GLY A 12 31.20 -16.20 -10.59
C GLY A 12 30.56 -14.89 -11.01
N LYS A 13 30.84 -14.44 -12.24
CA LYS A 13 30.00 -13.44 -12.90
C LYS A 13 28.59 -14.05 -12.96
N PHE A 14 27.66 -13.52 -12.16
CA PHE A 14 26.22 -13.75 -12.35
C PHE A 14 25.81 -13.12 -13.68
N ALA A 15 26.10 -13.82 -14.77
CA ALA A 15 25.54 -13.54 -16.08
C ALA A 15 24.11 -14.04 -16.06
N ILE A 16 23.19 -13.20 -15.58
CA ILE A 16 21.75 -13.39 -15.78
C ILE A 16 21.54 -13.57 -17.28
N SER A 17 21.06 -14.74 -17.66
CA SER A 17 20.92 -15.13 -19.06
C SER A 17 19.97 -14.15 -19.76
N LYS A 18 20.27 -13.76 -21.00
CA LYS A 18 19.37 -12.94 -21.83
C LYS A 18 17.97 -13.59 -21.98
N LYS A 19 17.88 -14.90 -21.76
CA LYS A 19 16.63 -15.69 -21.75
C LYS A 19 15.80 -15.48 -20.46
N GLU A 20 16.43 -15.23 -19.30
CA GLU A 20 15.73 -14.87 -18.05
C GLU A 20 15.16 -13.45 -18.11
N ARG A 21 15.78 -12.52 -18.85
CA ARG A 21 15.19 -11.20 -19.11
C ARG A 21 13.94 -11.25 -20.01
N ALA A 22 13.74 -12.33 -20.75
CA ALA A 22 12.62 -12.49 -21.67
C ALA A 22 11.39 -13.18 -21.02
N MET A 23 11.57 -13.90 -19.90
CA MET A 23 10.48 -14.50 -19.13
C MET A 23 10.05 -13.62 -17.96
N ASN A 24 9.60 -12.38 -18.23
CA ASN A 24 8.49 -11.82 -17.46
C ASN A 24 7.84 -10.62 -18.16
N PRO A 25 7.00 -10.82 -19.20
CA PRO A 25 6.18 -9.75 -19.74
C PRO A 25 4.97 -9.39 -18.83
N SER A 26 4.82 -9.98 -17.64
CA SER A 26 3.60 -9.81 -16.82
C SER A 26 3.65 -8.69 -15.77
N SER A 27 4.80 -8.09 -15.46
CA SER A 27 4.86 -7.04 -14.42
C SER A 27 4.37 -5.66 -14.90
N LYS A 28 3.80 -5.56 -16.12
CA LYS A 28 2.88 -4.47 -16.43
C LYS A 28 1.61 -4.71 -15.61
N LEU A 29 1.67 -4.44 -14.29
CA LEU A 29 0.49 -4.35 -13.44
C LEU A 29 -0.46 -3.39 -14.17
N LYS A 30 -1.46 -3.96 -14.85
CA LYS A 30 -2.54 -3.21 -15.48
C LYS A 30 -3.12 -2.32 -14.38
N PRO A 31 -3.40 -1.04 -14.67
CA PRO A 31 -4.04 -0.19 -13.68
C PRO A 31 -5.27 -0.92 -13.16
N ASN A 32 -5.44 -0.91 -11.84
CA ASN A 32 -6.49 -1.70 -11.19
C ASN A 32 -7.85 -1.25 -11.74
N LEU A 33 -8.44 -2.04 -12.64
CA LEU A 33 -9.64 -1.68 -13.39
C LEU A 33 -10.80 -1.34 -12.46
N PHE A 34 -10.92 -2.10 -11.37
CA PHE A 34 -11.88 -1.83 -10.30
C PHE A 34 -11.70 -0.43 -9.68
N MET A 35 -10.45 0.04 -9.56
CA MET A 35 -10.15 1.36 -9.01
C MET A 35 -10.43 2.49 -10.00
N ILE A 36 -10.13 2.31 -11.28
CA ILE A 36 -10.53 3.26 -12.33
C ILE A 36 -12.06 3.40 -12.34
N ILE A 37 -12.78 2.28 -12.30
CA ILE A 37 -14.25 2.27 -12.20
C ILE A 37 -14.70 3.02 -10.95
N THR A 38 -14.07 2.78 -9.79
CA THR A 38 -14.41 3.49 -8.54
C THR A 38 -14.23 5.00 -8.68
N LEU A 39 -13.14 5.47 -9.30
CA LEU A 39 -12.91 6.90 -9.53
C LEU A 39 -13.92 7.52 -10.50
N ILE A 40 -14.28 6.80 -11.56
CA ILE A 40 -15.31 7.22 -12.51
C ILE A 40 -16.67 7.31 -11.81
N LEU A 41 -17.00 6.35 -10.95
CA LEU A 41 -18.26 6.36 -10.20
C LEU A 41 -18.31 7.50 -9.18
N ILE A 42 -17.23 7.75 -8.44
CA ILE A 42 -17.17 8.87 -7.49
C ILE A 42 -17.21 10.20 -8.24
N GLY A 43 -16.31 10.41 -9.21
CA GLY A 43 -16.25 11.66 -9.98
C GLY A 43 -17.53 11.92 -10.77
N GLY A 44 -18.05 10.90 -11.46
CA GLY A 44 -19.32 10.97 -12.19
C GLY A 44 -20.50 11.20 -11.26
N GLY A 45 -20.51 10.57 -10.07
CA GLY A 45 -21.52 10.82 -9.04
C GLY A 45 -21.54 12.26 -8.55
N LEU A 46 -20.38 12.85 -8.27
CA LEU A 46 -20.27 14.25 -7.86
C LEU A 46 -20.72 15.20 -8.99
N LEU A 47 -20.37 14.90 -10.24
CA LEU A 47 -20.83 15.67 -11.40
C LEU A 47 -22.35 15.57 -11.59
N LEU A 48 -22.95 14.40 -11.37
CA LEU A 48 -24.40 14.22 -11.43
C LEU A 48 -25.11 14.99 -10.31
N VAL A 49 -24.57 14.98 -9.09
CA VAL A 49 -25.11 15.78 -7.98
C VAL A 49 -25.10 17.27 -8.35
N GLN A 50 -24.01 17.76 -8.94
CA GLN A 50 -23.94 19.14 -9.43
C GLN A 50 -24.96 19.40 -10.54
N PHE A 51 -25.07 18.50 -11.52
CA PHE A 51 -26.01 18.64 -12.63
C PHE A 51 -27.46 18.71 -12.15
N PHE A 52 -27.87 17.80 -11.25
CA PHE A 52 -29.21 17.81 -10.67
C PHE A 52 -29.48 19.02 -9.78
N SER A 53 -28.43 19.58 -9.18
CA SER A 53 -28.51 20.83 -8.44
C SER A 53 -28.80 22.02 -9.37
N GLU A 54 -28.17 22.08 -10.56
CA GLU A 54 -28.42 23.16 -11.53
C GLU A 54 -29.79 23.04 -12.23
N THR A 55 -30.30 21.83 -12.42
CA THR A 55 -31.66 21.63 -12.95
C THR A 55 -32.77 21.87 -11.92
N GLY A 56 -32.41 22.15 -10.67
CA GLY A 56 -33.35 22.36 -9.57
C GLY A 56 -33.99 21.08 -9.04
N ILE A 57 -33.51 19.90 -9.45
CA ILE A 57 -33.97 18.60 -8.94
C ILE A 57 -33.46 18.38 -7.51
N ILE A 58 -32.26 18.84 -7.19
CA ILE A 58 -31.66 18.81 -5.85
C ILE A 58 -31.45 20.25 -5.38
N GLU A 59 -31.71 20.53 -4.10
CA GLU A 59 -31.39 21.84 -3.53
C GLU A 59 -29.87 22.07 -3.54
N LYS A 60 -29.42 23.26 -3.99
CA LYS A 60 -27.98 23.61 -4.07
C LYS A 60 -27.23 23.36 -2.76
N LYS A 61 -27.84 23.71 -1.61
CA LYS A 61 -27.27 23.46 -0.28
C LYS A 61 -27.02 21.98 -0.01
N SER A 62 -27.90 21.10 -0.46
CA SER A 62 -27.73 19.65 -0.31
C SER A 62 -26.55 19.14 -1.15
N ALA A 63 -26.41 19.64 -2.38
CA ALA A 63 -25.24 19.32 -3.21
C ALA A 63 -23.92 19.78 -2.56
N TRP A 64 -23.88 21.01 -2.03
CA TRP A 64 -22.71 21.52 -1.30
C TRP A 64 -22.38 20.72 -0.06
N PHE A 65 -23.40 20.24 0.67
CA PHE A 65 -23.20 19.41 1.84
C PHE A 65 -22.52 18.08 1.50
N VAL A 66 -23.02 17.41 0.45
CA VAL A 66 -22.43 16.15 -0.03
C VAL A 66 -20.98 16.36 -0.45
N MET A 67 -20.70 17.43 -1.21
CA MET A 67 -19.34 17.78 -1.64
C MET A 67 -18.41 18.02 -0.44
N PHE A 68 -18.82 18.90 0.48
CA PHE A 68 -18.09 19.20 1.70
C PHE A 68 -17.74 17.92 2.48
N ALA A 69 -18.74 17.06 2.71
CA ALA A 69 -18.58 15.83 3.50
C ALA A 69 -17.63 14.84 2.83
N VAL A 70 -17.74 14.63 1.52
CA VAL A 70 -16.88 13.71 0.75
C VAL A 70 -15.43 14.17 0.78
N TYR A 71 -15.16 15.46 0.53
CA TYR A 71 -13.80 15.98 0.53
C TYR A 71 -13.22 16.12 1.94
N LEU A 72 -14.03 16.41 2.95
CA LEU A 72 -13.60 16.37 4.34
C LEU A 72 -13.15 14.95 4.72
N HIS A 73 -13.96 13.95 4.38
CA HIS A 73 -13.61 12.55 4.63
C HIS A 73 -12.29 12.17 3.92
N ALA A 74 -12.14 12.51 2.63
CA ALA A 74 -10.91 12.26 1.89
C ALA A 74 -9.68 12.96 2.49
N THR A 75 -9.86 14.18 3.02
CA THR A 75 -8.83 14.92 3.76
C THR A 75 -8.39 14.16 5.01
N LEU A 76 -9.36 13.73 5.83
CA LEU A 76 -9.10 13.01 7.07
C LEU A 76 -8.41 11.68 6.80
N GLU A 77 -8.83 10.94 5.77
CA GLU A 77 -8.17 9.69 5.37
C GLU A 77 -6.71 9.92 4.98
N ASN A 78 -6.42 10.88 4.09
CA ASN A 78 -5.05 11.13 3.64
C ASN A 78 -4.17 11.72 4.76
N GLY A 79 -4.73 12.57 5.62
CA GLY A 79 -4.07 13.08 6.81
C GLY A 79 -3.72 11.97 7.79
N PHE A 80 -4.66 11.05 8.06
CA PHE A 80 -4.40 9.88 8.89
C PHE A 80 -3.30 8.99 8.30
N LEU A 81 -3.33 8.73 6.99
CA LEU A 81 -2.29 7.96 6.32
C LEU A 81 -0.93 8.65 6.36
N LEU A 82 -0.87 9.97 6.18
CA LEU A 82 0.35 10.75 6.33
C LEU A 82 0.93 10.61 7.74
N LEU A 83 0.11 10.80 8.78
CA LEU A 83 0.54 10.69 10.17
C LEU A 83 0.97 9.27 10.52
N LYS A 84 0.20 8.27 10.08
CA LYS A 84 0.46 6.86 10.39
C LYS A 84 1.70 6.33 9.69
N THR A 85 1.95 6.71 8.44
CA THR A 85 3.02 6.15 7.62
C THR A 85 4.26 7.05 7.53
N GLY A 86 4.12 8.35 7.79
CA GLY A 86 5.17 9.34 7.53
C GLY A 86 5.46 9.56 6.03
N ASN A 87 4.62 9.05 5.13
CA ASN A 87 4.80 9.17 3.70
C ASN A 87 4.25 10.51 3.17
N LYS A 88 5.17 11.38 2.72
CA LYS A 88 4.84 12.72 2.19
C LYS A 88 3.97 12.70 0.92
N GLY A 89 3.86 11.57 0.24
CA GLY A 89 2.97 11.41 -0.92
C GLY A 89 1.50 11.65 -0.61
N PHE A 90 1.08 11.52 0.66
CA PHE A 90 -0.29 11.82 1.10
C PHE A 90 -0.52 13.30 1.46
N LEU A 91 0.53 14.12 1.56
CA LEU A 91 0.41 15.52 1.98
C LEU A 91 -0.33 16.37 0.95
N ALA A 92 0.08 16.31 -0.32
CA ALA A 92 -0.54 17.11 -1.38
C ALA A 92 -2.04 16.79 -1.56
N PRO A 93 -2.46 15.50 -1.60
CA PRO A 93 -3.88 15.15 -1.56
C PRO A 93 -4.62 15.68 -0.35
N ALA A 94 -4.08 15.51 0.86
CA ALA A 94 -4.72 15.97 2.09
C ALA A 94 -4.94 17.48 2.07
N MET A 95 -3.92 18.27 1.70
CA MET A 95 -4.02 19.72 1.61
C MET A 95 -5.05 20.18 0.57
N LEU A 96 -5.06 19.56 -0.61
CA LEU A 96 -5.99 19.98 -1.65
C LEU A 96 -7.43 19.64 -1.28
N TYR A 97 -7.70 18.44 -0.76
CA TYR A 97 -9.05 18.08 -0.31
C TYR A 97 -9.51 18.98 0.83
N LEU A 98 -8.60 19.44 1.70
CA LEU A 98 -8.94 20.39 2.75
C LEU A 98 -9.40 21.72 2.16
N VAL A 99 -8.70 22.23 1.13
CA VAL A 99 -9.09 23.46 0.43
C VAL A 99 -10.45 23.28 -0.24
N VAL A 100 -10.68 22.18 -0.96
CA VAL A 100 -11.97 21.90 -1.62
C VAL A 100 -13.09 21.77 -0.59
N SER A 101 -12.83 21.11 0.53
CA SER A 101 -13.78 20.98 1.65
C SER A 101 -14.08 22.36 2.25
N ALA A 102 -13.08 23.21 2.49
CA ALA A 102 -13.30 24.56 3.00
C ALA A 102 -14.15 25.42 2.05
N ILE A 103 -13.95 25.30 0.73
CA ILE A 103 -14.79 25.96 -0.28
C ILE A 103 -16.24 25.42 -0.24
N GLY A 104 -16.40 24.10 -0.12
CA GLY A 104 -17.72 23.49 0.05
C GLY A 104 -18.43 23.97 1.32
N LEU A 105 -17.69 24.15 2.41
CA LEU A 105 -18.22 24.71 3.66
C LEU A 105 -18.61 26.18 3.50
N SER A 106 -17.81 27.00 2.82
CA SER A 106 -18.17 28.41 2.61
C SER A 106 -19.44 28.54 1.74
N LEU A 107 -19.62 27.66 0.75
CA LEU A 107 -20.84 27.59 -0.07
C LEU A 107 -22.09 27.17 0.70
N LEU A 108 -21.93 26.40 1.78
CA LEU A 108 -23.05 26.07 2.68
C LEU A 108 -23.47 27.27 3.51
N LEU A 109 -22.51 28.13 3.87
CA LEU A 109 -22.71 29.27 4.77
C LEU A 109 -23.10 30.56 4.03
N GLU A 110 -22.71 30.73 2.76
CA GLU A 110 -22.97 31.93 1.95
C GLU A 110 -23.57 31.63 0.57
N GLN A 111 -24.30 32.61 0.02
CA GLN A 111 -25.06 32.51 -1.24
C GLN A 111 -24.40 33.31 -2.38
N GLN A 112 -23.07 33.33 -2.45
CA GLN A 112 -22.31 34.16 -3.42
C GLN A 112 -22.13 33.46 -4.78
N SER A 113 -22.40 34.19 -5.87
CA SER A 113 -22.44 33.65 -7.24
C SER A 113 -21.07 33.31 -7.87
N TYR A 114 -19.95 33.89 -7.40
CA TYR A 114 -18.62 33.62 -7.98
C TYR A 114 -17.96 32.35 -7.44
N ILE A 115 -18.51 31.74 -6.38
CA ILE A 115 -17.91 30.56 -5.76
C ILE A 115 -18.16 29.30 -6.59
N ASP A 116 -19.20 29.28 -7.44
CA ASP A 116 -19.50 28.15 -8.34
C ASP A 116 -18.34 27.85 -9.31
N VAL A 117 -17.74 28.89 -9.91
CA VAL A 117 -16.58 28.75 -10.82
C VAL A 117 -15.34 28.23 -10.07
N LEU A 118 -15.10 28.79 -8.88
CA LEU A 118 -13.97 28.40 -8.03
C LEU A 118 -14.05 26.91 -7.65
N MET A 119 -15.26 26.43 -7.43
CA MET A 119 -15.51 25.06 -7.00
C MET A 119 -15.48 24.07 -8.16
N ILE A 120 -15.90 24.44 -9.37
CA ILE A 120 -15.63 23.65 -10.60
C ILE A 120 -14.11 23.49 -10.81
N LEU A 121 -13.35 24.59 -10.66
CA LEU A 121 -11.89 24.54 -10.74
C LEU A 121 -11.29 23.66 -9.64
N ALA A 122 -11.79 23.78 -8.41
CA ALA A 122 -11.35 22.96 -7.28
C ALA A 122 -11.62 21.45 -7.51
N LEU A 123 -12.78 21.10 -8.09
CA LEU A 123 -13.13 19.75 -8.52
C LEU A 123 -12.14 19.22 -9.56
N PHE A 124 -11.84 20.03 -10.58
CA PHE A 124 -10.89 19.67 -11.62
C PHE A 124 -9.47 19.44 -11.05
N LEU A 125 -9.01 20.33 -10.17
CA LEU A 125 -7.73 20.17 -9.48
C LEU A 125 -7.72 18.92 -8.58
N ALA A 126 -8.82 18.65 -7.85
CA ALA A 126 -8.95 17.48 -7.00
C ALA A 126 -8.86 16.18 -7.81
N LEU A 127 -9.52 16.13 -8.97
CA LEU A 127 -9.40 15.02 -9.92
C LEU A 127 -7.98 14.89 -10.48
N GLY A 128 -7.31 16.01 -10.77
CA GLY A 128 -5.91 16.05 -11.18
C GLY A 128 -4.96 15.47 -10.13
N VAL A 129 -5.15 15.81 -8.85
CA VAL A 129 -4.33 15.25 -7.77
C VAL A 129 -4.66 13.80 -7.48
N ILE A 130 -5.91 13.37 -7.60
CA ILE A 130 -6.27 11.94 -7.59
C ILE A 130 -5.47 11.21 -8.67
N TYR A 131 -5.48 11.73 -9.90
CA TYR A 131 -4.80 11.14 -11.04
C TYR A 131 -3.27 11.09 -10.81
N VAL A 132 -2.65 12.20 -10.41
CA VAL A 132 -1.21 12.28 -10.15
C VAL A 132 -0.81 11.42 -8.96
N SER A 133 -1.59 11.38 -7.89
CA SER A 133 -1.32 10.53 -6.74
C SER A 133 -1.48 9.07 -7.10
N PHE A 134 -2.36 8.72 -8.03
CA PHE A 134 -2.57 7.35 -8.47
C PHE A 134 -1.50 6.85 -9.45
N ILE A 135 -1.04 7.71 -10.35
CA ILE A 135 0.10 7.42 -11.24
C ILE A 135 1.42 7.50 -10.49
N GLY A 136 1.49 8.37 -9.50
CA GLY A 136 2.64 8.60 -8.65
C GLY A 136 3.05 7.31 -7.93
N LYS A 137 4.32 6.93 -8.06
CA LYS A 137 4.90 5.76 -7.36
C LYS A 137 4.99 5.93 -5.83
N GLN A 138 4.60 7.09 -5.29
CA GLN A 138 4.84 7.48 -3.90
C GLN A 138 3.76 6.96 -2.95
N THR A 139 2.49 6.94 -3.35
CA THR A 139 1.35 6.44 -2.55
C THR A 139 0.99 5.00 -2.90
N ARG A 140 1.66 4.43 -3.91
CA ARG A 140 1.42 3.06 -4.36
C ARG A 140 1.99 2.06 -3.36
N ILE A 141 1.11 1.22 -2.85
CA ILE A 141 1.46 0.13 -1.94
C ILE A 141 2.34 -0.89 -2.67
N ARG A 142 3.45 -1.27 -2.04
CA ARG A 142 4.48 -2.16 -2.60
C ARG A 142 4.48 -3.56 -2.02
N SER A 143 3.58 -3.86 -1.07
CA SER A 143 3.47 -5.19 -0.45
C SER A 143 3.32 -6.32 -1.48
N ARG A 144 2.48 -6.11 -2.50
CA ARG A 144 2.30 -7.06 -3.60
C ARG A 144 3.58 -7.32 -4.39
N PHE A 145 4.37 -6.28 -4.63
CA PHE A 145 5.65 -6.42 -5.35
C PHE A 145 6.64 -7.28 -4.56
N ILE A 146 6.61 -7.21 -3.22
CA ILE A 146 7.47 -8.04 -2.36
C ILE A 146 7.04 -9.50 -2.40
N LEU A 147 5.74 -9.78 -2.38
CA LEU A 147 5.24 -11.14 -2.55
C LEU A 147 5.57 -11.69 -3.94
N GLU A 148 5.44 -10.86 -4.99
CA GLU A 148 5.86 -11.23 -6.35
C GLU A 148 7.38 -11.48 -6.45
N MET A 149 8.21 -10.66 -5.79
CA MET A 149 9.66 -10.89 -5.73
C MET A 149 10.04 -12.14 -4.95
N ALA A 150 9.32 -12.45 -3.87
CA ALA A 150 9.52 -13.68 -3.10
C ALA A 150 9.17 -14.90 -3.97
N ALA A 151 8.01 -14.86 -4.63
CA ALA A 151 7.55 -15.89 -5.55
C ALA A 151 8.56 -16.16 -6.68
N GLN A 152 9.15 -15.13 -7.30
CA GLN A 152 10.13 -15.29 -8.38
C GLN A 152 11.36 -16.14 -8.05
N ARG A 153 11.68 -16.35 -6.76
CA ARG A 153 12.89 -17.07 -6.32
C ARG A 153 12.66 -18.56 -6.04
N VAL A 154 11.48 -19.08 -6.34
CA VAL A 154 11.06 -20.44 -5.96
C VAL A 154 10.77 -21.29 -7.20
N ALA A 155 11.02 -22.60 -7.13
CA ALA A 155 10.71 -23.57 -8.19
C ALA A 155 9.35 -24.26 -7.93
N GLU A 156 8.67 -24.72 -8.98
CA GLU A 156 7.36 -25.40 -8.89
C GLU A 156 7.47 -26.74 -8.12
N THR A 157 6.55 -26.99 -7.17
CA THR A 157 6.46 -28.26 -6.42
C THR A 157 5.03 -28.55 -5.93
N ASP A 158 4.74 -29.80 -5.56
CA ASP A 158 3.39 -30.34 -5.27
C ASP A 158 2.88 -30.22 -3.81
N ALA A 159 3.53 -29.48 -2.91
CA ALA A 159 3.15 -29.49 -1.49
C ALA A 159 2.00 -28.51 -1.14
N GLY A 160 1.16 -28.92 -0.19
CA GLY A 160 -0.03 -28.19 0.26
C GLY A 160 0.21 -27.07 1.28
N PHE A 161 -0.82 -26.24 1.49
CA PHE A 161 -0.82 -25.11 2.45
C PHE A 161 -0.77 -25.56 3.90
N THR A 162 0.05 -24.91 4.73
CA THR A 162 -0.01 -25.03 6.20
C THR A 162 -0.25 -23.67 6.85
N PRO A 163 -1.11 -23.56 7.88
CA PRO A 163 -1.40 -22.28 8.55
C PRO A 163 -0.36 -21.89 9.62
N ARG A 164 0.73 -22.66 9.76
CA ARG A 164 1.71 -22.44 10.84
C ARG A 164 2.74 -21.39 10.40
N PRO A 165 3.13 -20.44 11.28
CA PRO A 165 4.24 -19.54 11.00
C PRO A 165 5.54 -20.32 10.74
N TYR A 166 6.20 -19.99 9.64
CA TYR A 166 7.45 -20.58 9.21
C TYR A 166 8.65 -19.86 9.87
N PRO A 167 9.59 -20.57 10.52
CA PRO A 167 10.78 -19.95 11.09
C PRO A 167 11.75 -19.56 9.97
N ALA A 168 11.91 -18.25 9.73
CA ALA A 168 12.74 -17.73 8.64
C ALA A 168 14.21 -17.55 9.05
N GLY A 169 14.50 -17.37 10.34
CA GLY A 169 15.88 -17.29 10.85
C GLY A 169 15.99 -16.58 12.19
N LYS A 170 17.22 -16.23 12.57
CA LYS A 170 17.53 -15.44 13.76
C LYS A 170 18.51 -14.34 13.40
N LEU A 171 18.23 -13.12 13.85
CA LEU A 171 19.02 -11.92 13.67
C LEU A 171 19.44 -11.35 15.02
N SER A 172 20.52 -10.59 15.03
CA SER A 172 20.87 -9.72 16.16
C SER A 172 20.54 -8.29 15.76
N TYR A 173 19.61 -7.65 16.47
CA TYR A 173 19.26 -6.26 16.28
C TYR A 173 18.90 -5.62 17.62
N SER A 174 19.16 -4.33 17.72
CA SER A 174 18.65 -3.49 18.80
C SER A 174 17.19 -3.10 18.55
N ARG A 175 16.50 -2.67 19.62
CA ARG A 175 15.13 -2.14 19.52
C ARG A 175 15.05 -0.89 18.62
N GLU A 176 16.10 -0.08 18.60
CA GLU A 176 16.17 1.14 17.80
C GLU A 176 16.33 0.82 16.30
N GLU A 177 17.20 -0.14 15.96
CA GLU A 177 17.37 -0.61 14.58
C GLU A 177 16.07 -1.21 14.04
N LEU A 178 15.39 -2.05 14.83
CA LEU A 178 14.09 -2.60 14.43
C LEU A 178 13.03 -1.51 14.27
N ALA A 179 13.00 -0.51 15.16
CA ALA A 179 12.09 0.62 15.05
C ALA A 179 12.36 1.48 13.81
N ALA A 180 13.63 1.73 13.49
CA ALA A 180 14.06 2.48 12.32
C ALA A 180 13.73 1.73 11.01
N PHE A 181 14.06 0.44 10.96
CA PHE A 181 13.75 -0.44 9.82
C PHE A 181 12.25 -0.51 9.56
N THR A 182 11.46 -0.81 10.59
CA THR A 182 10.00 -0.89 10.45
C THR A 182 9.37 0.46 10.08
N GLY A 183 9.94 1.57 10.58
CA GLY A 183 9.55 2.94 10.17
C GLY A 183 9.85 3.22 8.70
N PHE A 184 11.01 2.80 8.20
CA PHE A 184 11.35 2.87 6.77
C PHE A 184 10.33 2.08 5.93
N MET A 185 10.00 0.86 6.33
CA MET A 185 9.03 0.01 5.63
C MET A 185 7.64 0.65 5.54
N MET A 186 7.17 1.26 6.62
CA MET A 186 5.90 2.00 6.62
C MET A 186 5.93 3.21 5.71
N LYS A 187 6.99 4.03 5.79
CA LYS A 187 7.16 5.25 4.99
C LYS A 187 7.18 4.96 3.50
N HIS A 188 7.74 3.83 3.10
CA HIS A 188 7.80 3.40 1.70
C HIS A 188 6.61 2.51 1.27
N LEU A 189 5.58 2.38 2.12
CA LEU A 189 4.35 1.60 1.88
C LEU A 189 4.64 0.16 1.47
N ILE A 190 5.68 -0.40 2.07
CA ILE A 190 6.11 -1.77 1.89
C ILE A 190 5.31 -2.69 2.81
N ALA A 191 5.26 -2.36 4.10
CA ALA A 191 4.60 -3.16 5.13
C ALA A 191 4.05 -2.24 6.23
N MET A 192 2.99 -2.69 6.91
CA MET A 192 2.42 -1.98 8.06
C MET A 192 2.90 -2.61 9.36
N ARG A 193 3.40 -1.78 10.28
CA ARG A 193 3.90 -2.22 11.58
C ARG A 193 2.79 -2.32 12.62
N TYR A 194 2.79 -3.40 13.38
CA TYR A 194 2.03 -3.58 14.61
C TYR A 194 2.96 -4.09 15.71
N ARG A 195 2.85 -3.52 16.91
CA ARG A 195 3.67 -3.92 18.06
C ARG A 195 2.80 -4.69 19.04
N GLU A 196 3.26 -5.86 19.46
CA GLU A 196 2.61 -6.75 20.41
C GLU A 196 3.56 -7.11 21.55
N ALA A 197 3.05 -7.81 22.56
CA ALA A 197 3.85 -8.28 23.69
C ALA A 197 4.95 -9.28 23.29
N ASN A 198 4.76 -10.00 22.18
CA ASN A 198 5.66 -11.04 21.67
C ASN A 198 6.52 -10.58 20.48
N GLY A 199 6.56 -9.27 20.19
CA GLY A 199 7.40 -8.70 19.14
C GLY A 199 6.70 -7.72 18.21
N THR A 200 7.31 -7.50 17.05
CA THR A 200 6.83 -6.57 16.02
C THR A 200 6.41 -7.34 14.77
N TYR A 201 5.19 -7.07 14.30
CA TYR A 201 4.61 -7.64 13.09
C TYR A 201 4.68 -6.64 11.94
N LEU A 202 5.25 -7.06 10.82
CA LEU A 202 5.21 -6.37 9.54
C LEU A 202 4.21 -7.06 8.63
N VAL A 203 3.02 -6.48 8.51
CA VAL A 203 1.94 -7.02 7.68
C VAL A 203 2.17 -6.62 6.21
N VAL A 204 2.28 -7.63 5.35
CA VAL A 204 2.54 -7.54 3.90
C VAL A 204 1.34 -8.13 3.17
N GLU A 205 0.16 -7.53 3.34
CA GLU A 205 -1.06 -8.07 2.71
C GLU A 205 -1.20 -7.57 1.25
N ALA A 206 -1.60 -8.45 0.33
CA ALA A 206 -1.88 -8.11 -1.06
C ALA A 206 -3.14 -7.21 -1.24
N GLY A 207 -4.01 -7.13 -0.23
CA GLY A 207 -5.23 -6.31 -0.21
C GLY A 207 -5.02 -4.81 -0.02
N GLY A 208 -3.78 -4.40 0.29
CA GLY A 208 -3.38 -3.02 0.53
C GLY A 208 -3.75 -2.48 1.92
N LEU A 209 -3.44 -1.20 2.17
CA LEU A 209 -3.70 -0.46 3.42
C LEU A 209 -5.17 -0.42 3.87
N ARG A 210 -6.10 -1.05 3.14
CA ARG A 210 -7.52 -1.14 3.48
C ARG A 210 -7.76 -1.74 4.87
N PHE A 211 -6.97 -2.74 5.27
CA PHE A 211 -7.07 -3.34 6.61
C PHE A 211 -6.29 -2.56 7.67
N ALA A 212 -5.24 -1.85 7.28
CA ALA A 212 -4.49 -1.00 8.19
C ALA A 212 -5.22 0.29 8.55
N ARG A 213 -6.43 0.52 8.02
CA ARG A 213 -7.15 1.78 8.15
C ARG A 213 -7.75 1.97 9.54
N PHE A 214 -8.30 0.93 10.18
CA PHE A 214 -9.04 1.10 11.45
C PHE A 214 -8.91 -0.03 12.48
N PHE A 215 -8.48 -1.25 12.12
CA PHE A 215 -8.50 -2.39 13.04
C PHE A 215 -7.18 -3.14 13.08
N LYS A 216 -6.84 -3.67 14.26
CA LYS A 216 -5.75 -4.64 14.42
C LYS A 216 -6.12 -5.92 13.66
N PRO A 217 -5.30 -6.38 12.70
CA PRO A 217 -5.62 -7.58 11.96
C PRO A 217 -5.47 -8.81 12.84
N ASP A 218 -6.25 -9.84 12.53
CA ASP A 218 -6.01 -11.19 13.04
C ASP A 218 -4.75 -11.74 12.37
N PHE A 219 -3.63 -11.75 13.10
CA PHE A 219 -2.32 -12.14 12.57
C PHE A 219 -2.31 -13.57 12.01
N SER A 220 -3.20 -14.45 12.47
CA SER A 220 -3.30 -15.82 11.92
C SER A 220 -3.83 -15.84 10.47
N LYS A 221 -4.56 -14.79 10.06
CA LYS A 221 -5.24 -14.71 8.76
C LYS A 221 -4.57 -13.76 7.77
N VAL A 222 -3.56 -13.00 8.18
CA VAL A 222 -2.86 -12.04 7.32
C VAL A 222 -1.42 -12.44 7.09
N THR A 223 -0.92 -12.12 5.89
CA THR A 223 0.48 -12.32 5.52
C THR A 223 1.35 -11.32 6.27
N HIS A 224 2.32 -11.81 7.04
CA HIS A 224 3.17 -10.98 7.87
C HIS A 224 4.55 -11.60 8.12
N VAL A 225 5.50 -10.74 8.49
CA VAL A 225 6.80 -11.13 9.03
C VAL A 225 6.86 -10.65 10.48
N GLN A 226 7.10 -11.55 11.42
CA GLN A 226 7.23 -11.26 12.84
C GLN A 226 8.70 -11.24 13.23
N PHE A 227 9.07 -10.23 14.02
CA PHE A 227 10.35 -10.05 14.67
C PHE A 227 10.12 -10.13 16.18
N ASP A 228 10.62 -11.17 16.84
CA ASP A 228 10.49 -11.30 18.30
C ASP A 228 11.54 -10.47 19.05
N ASP A 229 11.42 -10.35 20.39
CA ASP A 229 12.42 -9.62 21.17
C ASP A 229 13.75 -10.38 21.34
N ALA A 230 13.80 -11.67 21.00
CA ALA A 230 14.96 -12.54 21.10
C ALA A 230 15.77 -12.64 19.79
N GLY A 231 15.34 -11.93 18.74
CA GLY A 231 15.94 -11.92 17.41
C GLY A 231 15.40 -12.97 16.44
N ALA A 232 14.50 -13.87 16.83
CA ALA A 232 13.89 -14.81 15.90
C ALA A 232 12.93 -14.10 14.94
N VAL A 233 12.94 -14.56 13.70
CA VAL A 233 12.11 -14.04 12.62
C VAL A 233 11.25 -15.18 12.08
N SER A 234 9.94 -14.95 12.00
CA SER A 234 8.99 -15.91 11.44
C SER A 234 8.08 -15.27 10.39
N VAL A 235 7.66 -16.06 9.43
CA VAL A 235 6.83 -15.62 8.30
C VAL A 235 5.52 -16.38 8.32
N ASN A 236 4.41 -15.66 8.15
CA ASN A 236 3.10 -16.24 7.92
C ASN A 236 2.58 -15.75 6.57
N ILE A 237 2.04 -16.64 5.75
CA ILE A 237 1.37 -16.27 4.50
C ILE A 237 -0.10 -16.68 4.60
N SER A 238 -0.99 -15.72 4.37
CA SER A 238 -2.43 -15.99 4.42
C SER A 238 -2.84 -16.98 3.34
N ARG A 239 -3.88 -17.78 3.61
CA ARG A 239 -4.45 -18.69 2.61
C ARG A 239 -4.85 -17.96 1.33
N LYS A 240 -5.40 -16.75 1.46
CA LYS A 240 -5.83 -15.91 0.34
C LYS A 240 -4.66 -15.49 -0.55
N ASP A 241 -3.54 -15.11 0.06
CA ASP A 241 -2.35 -14.73 -0.71
C ASP A 241 -1.68 -15.97 -1.30
N TYR A 242 -1.57 -17.07 -0.54
CA TYR A 242 -1.03 -18.33 -1.06
C TYR A 242 -1.82 -18.85 -2.27
N GLN A 243 -3.15 -18.77 -2.27
CA GLN A 243 -3.98 -19.18 -3.41
C GLN A 243 -3.63 -18.46 -4.71
N GLN A 244 -3.11 -17.23 -4.67
CA GLN A 244 -2.68 -16.49 -5.86
C GLN A 244 -1.39 -17.03 -6.48
N TYR A 245 -0.65 -17.84 -5.73
CA TYR A 245 0.68 -18.34 -6.05
C TYR A 245 0.76 -19.88 -6.00
N ARG A 246 -0.35 -20.56 -5.66
CA ARG A 246 -0.42 -22.01 -5.42
C ARG A 246 -0.02 -22.83 -6.64
N ASP A 247 -0.39 -22.37 -7.83
CA ASP A 247 -0.16 -23.12 -9.07
C ASP A 247 1.32 -23.13 -9.49
N THR A 248 2.18 -22.39 -8.77
CA THR A 248 3.60 -22.22 -9.13
C THR A 248 4.54 -22.51 -7.97
N PHE A 249 4.10 -22.54 -6.70
CA PHE A 249 5.04 -22.60 -5.57
C PHE A 249 4.57 -23.42 -4.36
N ASN A 250 5.54 -24.06 -3.69
CA ASN A 250 5.36 -24.60 -2.35
C ASN A 250 5.09 -23.48 -1.34
N PHE A 251 4.24 -23.75 -0.35
CA PHE A 251 4.04 -22.86 0.80
C PHE A 251 5.35 -22.56 1.55
N ASP A 252 6.14 -23.58 1.88
CA ASP A 252 7.36 -23.41 2.69
C ASP A 252 8.43 -22.60 1.95
N GLN A 253 8.60 -22.86 0.66
CA GLN A 253 9.56 -22.12 -0.16
C GLN A 253 9.14 -20.66 -0.35
N LEU A 254 7.84 -20.39 -0.50
CA LEU A 254 7.33 -19.02 -0.56
C LEU A 254 7.56 -18.28 0.76
N CYS A 255 7.35 -18.95 1.89
CA CYS A 255 7.65 -18.39 3.22
C CYS A 255 9.14 -18.11 3.39
N GLN A 256 10.00 -19.04 2.98
CA GLN A 256 11.46 -18.89 3.04
C GLN A 256 11.94 -17.74 2.13
N ALA A 257 11.46 -17.68 0.89
CA ALA A 257 11.82 -16.62 -0.05
C ALA A 257 11.38 -15.25 0.47
N LEU A 258 10.20 -15.15 1.08
CA LEU A 258 9.73 -13.93 1.72
C LEU A 258 10.63 -13.57 2.91
N GLY A 259 10.94 -14.52 3.80
CA GLY A 259 11.84 -14.30 4.93
C GLY A 259 13.23 -13.79 4.53
N ASN A 260 13.79 -14.36 3.46
CA ASN A 260 15.07 -13.94 2.90
C ASN A 260 15.07 -12.49 2.39
N LEU A 261 13.91 -11.89 2.08
CA LEU A 261 13.86 -10.47 1.71
C LEU A 261 14.03 -9.53 2.91
N PHE A 262 13.89 -10.03 4.13
CA PHE A 262 13.93 -9.25 5.37
C PHE A 262 15.16 -9.55 6.25
N ILE A 263 15.87 -10.64 5.99
CA ILE A 263 16.99 -11.13 6.81
C ILE A 263 18.36 -10.88 6.15
N VAL A 264 18.39 -10.69 4.83
CA VAL A 264 19.63 -10.57 4.02
C VAL A 264 20.22 -9.17 4.05
#